data_AF-A0A2M7EDG0-F1
#
_entry.id   AF-A0A2M7EDG0-F1
#
_cell.length_a   1.000
_cell.length_b   1.000
_cell.length_c   1.000
_cell.angle_alpha   90.00
_cell.angle_beta   90.00
_cell.angle_gamma   90.00
#
_symmetry.space_group_name_H-M   'P 1'
#
loop_
_entity.id
_entity.type
_entity.pdbx_description
1 polymer ?
#
loop_
_entity_poly.entity_id
_entity_poly.type
_entity_poly.pdbx_seq_one_letter_code
_entity_poly.pdbx_strand_id
1 'polypeptide(L)' 'GADGFTTSLLVSPYQKFDVIIDVGREMEKKHSVQFYFEDFRPGWKQGVALSRELGFYRQKYCGCIYSEMERYLKKS' A
#
# COMPACT_ATOMS: atom_id res chain seq x y z
N GLY A 1 6.09 -22.78 -9.74
CA GLY A 1 5.86 -22.16 -8.43
C GLY A 1 6.17 -20.68 -8.54
N ALA A 2 5.86 -19.89 -7.51
CA ALA A 2 6.37 -18.53 -7.38
C ALA A 2 7.62 -18.53 -6.48
N ASP A 3 8.60 -17.68 -6.77
CA ASP A 3 9.87 -17.63 -6.03
C ASP A 3 9.75 -16.95 -4.66
N GLY A 4 8.70 -16.14 -4.46
CA GLY A 4 8.44 -15.43 -3.21
C GLY A 4 7.10 -14.68 -3.24
N PHE A 5 6.83 -13.92 -2.18
CA PHE A 5 5.67 -13.04 -2.07
C PHE A 5 6.08 -11.65 -1.57
N THR A 6 5.25 -10.65 -1.83
CA THR A 6 5.40 -9.30 -1.29
C THR A 6 4.02 -8.67 -1.07
N THR A 7 3.96 -7.41 -0.67
CA THR A 7 2.71 -6.68 -0.44
C THR A 7 2.71 -5.31 -1.09
N SER A 8 1.55 -4.92 -1.63
CA SER A 8 1.32 -3.58 -2.18
C SER A 8 1.41 -2.48 -1.11
N LEU A 9 1.39 -2.82 0.18
CA LEU A 9 1.54 -1.84 1.26
C LEU A 9 2.92 -1.15 1.27
N LEU A 10 3.95 -1.76 0.66
CA LEU A 10 5.31 -1.22 0.59
C LEU A 10 5.46 0.01 -0.34
N VAL A 11 4.43 0.36 -1.12
CA VAL A 11 4.45 1.54 -2.00
C VAL A 11 4.00 2.83 -1.29
N SER A 12 3.26 2.72 -0.19
CA SER A 12 2.62 3.89 0.42
C SER A 12 3.50 4.54 1.49
N PRO A 13 3.76 5.85 1.43
CA PRO A 13 4.52 6.56 2.47
C PRO A 13 3.75 6.72 3.80
N TYR A 14 2.46 6.39 3.83
CA TYR A 14 1.60 6.54 5.00
C TYR A 14 1.50 5.27 5.85
N GLN A 15 2.09 4.16 5.41
CA GLN A 15 2.02 2.88 6.10
C GLN A 15 3.13 2.74 7.16
N LYS A 16 2.90 1.89 8.17
CA LYS A 16 3.91 1.54 9.18
C LYS A 16 4.88 0.51 8.59
N PHE A 17 5.97 0.99 8.00
CA PHE A 17 6.90 0.16 7.24
C PHE A 17 7.56 -0.95 8.06
N ASP A 18 8.06 -0.63 9.25
CA ASP A 18 8.74 -1.59 10.12
C ASP A 18 7.81 -2.75 10.50
N VAL A 19 6.55 -2.43 10.83
CA VAL A 19 5.52 -3.44 11.13
C VAL A 19 5.26 -4.35 9.94
N ILE A 20 5.20 -3.81 8.72
CA ILE A 20 5.00 -4.60 7.50
C ILE A 20 6.17 -5.56 7.28
N ILE A 21 7.40 -5.08 7.47
CA ILE A 21 8.61 -5.89 7.30
C ILE A 21 8.64 -7.02 8.33
N ASP A 22 8.33 -6.72 9.59
CA ASP A 22 8.32 -7.71 10.66
C ASP A 22 7.27 -8.80 10.41
N VAL A 23 6.05 -8.42 10.04
CA VAL A 23 4.98 -9.36 9.68
C VAL A 23 5.36 -10.19 8.44
N GLY A 24 5.93 -9.56 7.41
CA GLY A 24 6.37 -10.26 6.20
C GLY A 24 7.43 -11.33 6.51
N ARG A 25 8.42 -10.99 7.33
CA ARG A 25 9.46 -11.93 7.81
C ARG A 25 8.90 -13.04 8.68
N GLU A 26 7.88 -12.76 9.50
CA GLU A 26 7.18 -13.79 10.27
C GLU A 26 6.46 -14.78 9.34
N MET A 27 5.76 -14.27 8.31
CA MET A 27 5.05 -15.10 7.34
C MET A 27 6.01 -15.93 6.48
N GLU A 28 7.18 -15.38 6.12
CA GLU A 28 8.23 -16.14 5.45
C GLU A 28 8.63 -17.37 6.26
N LYS A 29 8.94 -17.20 7.54
CA LYS A 29 9.31 -18.31 8.43
C LYS A 29 8.18 -19.33 8.56
N LYS A 30 6.95 -18.85 8.74
CA LYS A 30 5.77 -19.69 8.95
C LYS A 30 5.43 -20.55 7.73
N HIS A 31 5.59 -20.00 6.53
CA HIS A 31 5.16 -20.65 5.30
C HIS A 31 6.31 -21.20 4.46
N SER A 32 7.56 -20.90 4.82
CA SER A 32 8.76 -21.26 4.06
C SER A 32 8.70 -20.76 2.60
N VAL A 33 8.10 -19.58 2.40
CA VAL A 33 8.06 -18.87 1.12
C VAL A 33 8.76 -17.53 1.34
N GLN A 34 9.69 -17.14 0.48
CA GLN A 34 10.48 -15.92 0.69
C GLN A 34 9.61 -14.65 0.67
N PHE A 35 9.80 -13.76 1.63
CA PHE A 35 9.23 -12.42 1.62
C PHE A 35 10.19 -11.45 0.92
N TYR A 36 9.80 -11.00 -0.28
CA TYR A 36 10.55 -10.02 -1.03
C TYR A 36 10.28 -8.61 -0.50
N PHE A 37 11.29 -8.03 0.14
CA PHE A 37 11.26 -6.65 0.61
C PHE A 37 11.97 -5.71 -0.37
N GLU A 38 11.27 -4.66 -0.77
CA GLU A 38 11.82 -3.50 -1.47
C GLU A 38 11.09 -2.23 -1.02
N ASP A 39 11.83 -1.12 -0.93
CA ASP A 39 11.23 0.18 -0.68
C ASP A 39 10.67 0.77 -1.98
N PHE A 40 9.38 0.55 -2.23
CA PHE A 40 8.68 1.08 -3.42
C PHE A 40 8.20 2.53 -3.26
N ARG A 41 8.41 3.18 -2.10
CA ARG A 41 7.94 4.55 -1.85
C ARG A 41 8.50 5.59 -2.83
N PRO A 42 9.74 5.47 -3.39
CA PRO A 42 10.21 6.39 -4.42
C PRO A 42 9.28 6.46 -5.65
N GLY A 43 8.61 5.36 -6.00
CA GLY A 43 7.66 5.29 -7.12
C GLY A 43 6.28 5.89 -6.82
N TRP A 44 5.95 6.18 -5.55
CA TRP A 44 4.61 6.62 -5.14
C TRP A 44 4.12 7.86 -5.90
N LYS A 45 4.95 8.90 -5.99
CA LYS A 45 4.58 10.17 -6.64
C LYS A 45 4.32 9.97 -8.14
N GLN A 46 5.18 9.21 -8.82
CA GLN A 46 5.03 8.90 -10.23
C GLN A 46 3.78 8.05 -10.48
N GLY A 47 3.54 7.03 -9.66
CA GLY A 47 2.32 6.22 -9.73
C GLY A 47 1.05 7.04 -9.52
N VAL A 48 1.06 8.00 -8.59
CA VAL A 48 -0.08 8.91 -8.36
C VAL A 48 -0.34 9.81 -9.58
N ALA A 49 0.71 10.33 -10.21
CA ALA A 49 0.58 11.15 -11.41
C ALA A 49 0.04 10.34 -12.59
N LEU A 50 0.64 9.18 -12.86
CA LEU A 50 0.24 8.28 -13.94
C LEU A 50 -1.20 7.81 -13.78
N SER A 51 -1.63 7.48 -12.55
CA SER A 51 -3.02 7.06 -12.33
C SER A 51 -4.04 8.17 -12.64
N ARG A 52 -3.66 9.45 -12.50
CA ARG A 52 -4.52 10.58 -12.84
C ARG A 52 -4.57 10.78 -14.35
N GLU A 53 -3.42 10.70 -15.01
CA GLU A 53 -3.28 10.79 -16.45
C GLU A 53 -4.09 9.70 -17.18
N LEU A 54 -4.00 8.46 -16.71
CA LEU A 54 -4.73 7.33 -17.28
C LEU A 54 -6.22 7.26 -16.87
N GLY A 55 -6.71 8.21 -16.07
CA GLY A 55 -8.10 8.25 -15.64
C GLY A 55 -8.52 7.09 -14.73
N PHE A 56 -7.59 6.48 -13.99
CA PHE A 56 -7.91 5.37 -13.09
C PHE A 56 -8.81 5.81 -11.95
N TYR A 57 -9.75 4.95 -11.59
CA TYR A 57 -10.58 5.14 -10.41
C TYR A 57 -9.69 5.20 -9.15
N ARG A 58 -9.82 6.29 -8.38
CA ARG A 58 -9.11 6.49 -7.12
C ARG A 58 -10.10 6.48 -5.97
N GLN A 59 -10.13 5.36 -5.25
CA GLN A 59 -11.02 5.15 -4.12
C GLN A 59 -10.75 6.18 -3.00
N LYS A 60 -11.73 7.05 -2.74
CA LYS A 60 -11.71 8.02 -1.62
C LYS A 60 -12.38 7.49 -0.36
N TYR A 61 -13.07 6.34 -0.45
CA TYR A 61 -13.77 5.70 0.66
C TYR A 61 -13.18 4.32 0.92
N CYS A 62 -12.62 4.08 2.10
CA CYS A 62 -12.06 2.77 2.43
C CYS A 62 -13.05 1.87 3.19
N GLY A 63 -14.30 2.30 3.37
CA GLY A 63 -15.30 1.54 4.14
C GLY A 63 -15.47 1.98 5.60
N CYS A 64 -14.66 2.96 6.07
CA CYS A 64 -14.73 3.44 7.45
C CYS A 64 -15.38 4.83 7.56
N ILE A 65 -15.97 5.11 8.72
CA ILE A 65 -16.63 6.39 9.02
C ILE A 65 -15.72 7.60 8.79
N TYR A 66 -14.42 7.47 9.04
CA TYR A 66 -13.46 8.56 8.81
C TYR A 66 -13.32 8.92 7.33
N SER A 67 -13.15 7.92 6.46
CA SER A 67 -13.06 8.17 5.01
C SER A 67 -14.39 8.65 4.42
N GLU A 68 -15.53 8.30 5.03
CA GLU A 68 -16.83 8.86 4.66
C GLU A 68 -16.91 10.34 5.04
N MET A 69 -16.53 10.68 6.28
CA MET A 69 -16.44 12.07 6.74
C MET A 69 -15.53 12.90 5.85
N GLU A 70 -14.34 12.41 5.49
CA GLU A 70 -13.38 13.11 4.60
C GLU A 70 -13.93 13.37 3.20
N ARG A 71 -14.84 12.53 2.69
CA ARG A 71 -15.45 12.71 1.36
C ARG A 71 -16.44 13.86 1.30
N TYR A 72 -17.23 14.05 2.37
CA TYR A 72 -18.33 15.01 2.38
C TYR A 72 -18.01 16.29 3.14
N LEU A 73 -17.19 16.21 4.18
CA LEU A 73 -16.69 17.37 4.91
C LEU A 73 -15.56 17.98 4.07
N LYS A 74 -15.92 18.91 3.17
CA LYS A 74 -14.93 19.78 2.53
C LYS A 74 -14.07 20.42 3.62
N LYS A 75 -12.76 20.21 3.57
CA LYS A 75 -11.82 21.11 4.25
C LYS A 75 -11.94 22.47 3.56
N SER A 76 -12.52 23.43 4.27
CA SER A 76 -12.48 24.87 3.94
C SER A 76 -11.04 25.35 3.83
#